data_AF-A0ABD4YFG9-F1
#
_entry.id   AF-A0ABD4YFG9-F1
#
_cell.length_a   1.000
_cell.length_b   1.000
_cell.length_c   1.000
_cell.angle_alpha   90.00
_cell.angle_beta   90.00
_cell.angle_gamma   90.00
#
_symmetry.space_group_name_H-M   'P 1'
#
loop_
_entity.id
_entity.type
_entity.pdbx_description
1 polymer ?
#
loop_
_entity_poly.entity_id
_entity_poly.type
_entity_poly.pdbx_seq_one_letter_code
_entity_poly.pdbx_strand_id
1 'polypeptide(L)' 'MAAQPNSPNGCFERHGYTVVRAPRKTGAGFHRAIYDHAGQQVLNRAGYEAELQFCADHGLLQSESQVPLQTA' A
#
# COMPACT_ATOMS: atom_id res chain seq x y z
N MET A 1 -2.10 -13.81 -7.94
CA MET A 1 -2.94 -12.68 -8.40
C MET A 1 -2.09 -11.43 -8.35
N ALA A 2 -1.89 -10.74 -9.47
CA ALA A 2 -1.17 -9.48 -9.49
C ALA A 2 -1.91 -8.44 -8.64
N ALA A 3 -1.18 -7.64 -7.86
CA ALA A 3 -1.78 -6.57 -7.09
C ALA A 3 -2.39 -5.54 -8.05
N GLN A 4 -3.63 -5.12 -7.78
CA GLN A 4 -4.24 -4.05 -8.55
C GLN A 4 -3.47 -2.76 -8.29
N PRO A 5 -3.12 -1.95 -9.30
CA PRO A 5 -2.25 -0.79 -9.14
C PRO A 5 -2.72 0.19 -8.07
N ASN A 6 -4.03 0.39 -7.94
CA ASN A 6 -4.66 1.27 -6.94
C ASN A 6 -5.20 0.53 -5.71
N SER A 7 -4.84 -0.74 -5.51
CA SER A 7 -5.01 -1.39 -4.21
C SER A 7 -3.89 -0.98 -3.26
N PRO A 8 -4.07 -1.05 -1.92
CA PRO A 8 -3.01 -0.77 -0.96
C PRO A 8 -1.70 -1.51 -1.26
N ASN A 9 -1.76 -2.81 -1.56
CA ASN A 9 -0.55 -3.58 -1.89
C ASN A 9 0.15 -3.05 -3.16
N GLY A 10 -0.61 -2.77 -4.22
CA GLY A 10 -0.03 -2.24 -5.47
C GLY A 10 0.50 -0.82 -5.33
N CYS A 11 -0.19 0.01 -4.54
CA CYS A 11 0.27 1.35 -4.17
C CYS A 11 1.62 1.27 -3.43
N PHE A 12 1.68 0.54 -2.32
CA PHE A 12 2.88 0.48 -1.49
C PHE A 12 4.08 -0.15 -2.21
N GLU A 13 3.87 -1.25 -2.93
CA GLU A 13 4.94 -1.96 -3.65
C GLU A 13 5.63 -1.07 -4.68
N ARG A 14 4.86 -0.32 -5.50
CA ARG A 14 5.41 0.56 -6.54
C ARG A 14 6.24 1.72 -5.99
N HIS A 15 5.87 2.20 -4.81
CA HIS A 15 6.51 3.36 -4.18
C HIS A 15 7.57 2.97 -3.14
N GLY A 16 7.97 1.69 -3.11
CA GLY A 16 9.07 1.21 -2.26
C GLY A 16 8.73 1.09 -0.78
N TYR A 17 7.45 1.06 -0.42
CA TYR A 17 7.02 0.80 0.95
C TYR A 17 7.10 -0.69 1.28
N THR A 18 7.45 -0.99 2.53
CA THR A 18 7.48 -2.37 3.04
C THR A 18 6.22 -2.66 3.83
N VAL A 19 5.52 -3.73 3.45
CA VAL A 19 4.32 -4.23 4.12
C VAL A 19 4.70 -5.43 4.99
N VAL A 20 4.63 -5.30 6.32
CA VAL A 20 4.93 -6.39 7.25
C VAL A 20 3.64 -6.92 7.89
N ARG A 21 3.48 -8.25 7.92
CA ARG A 21 2.39 -8.92 8.66
C ARG A 21 2.89 -9.29 10.05
N ALA A 22 2.61 -8.44 11.04
CA ALA A 22 3.02 -8.68 12.42
C ALA A 22 1.92 -9.45 13.19
N PRO A 23 2.29 -10.46 13.99
CA PRO A 23 1.32 -11.14 14.85
C PRO A 23 0.68 -10.15 15.82
N ARG A 24 -0.60 -10.34 16.13
CA ARG A 24 -1.24 -9.52 17.16
C ARG A 24 -0.67 -9.88 18.53
N LYS A 25 -0.50 -8.88 19.41
CA LYS A 25 -0.04 -9.09 20.80
C LYS A 25 -1.01 -9.98 21.59
N THR A 26 -2.29 -9.94 21.24
CA THR A 26 -3.36 -10.72 21.86
C THR A 26 -4.34 -11.18 20.79
N GLY A 27 -4.87 -12.40 20.96
CA GLY A 27 -5.82 -13.02 20.03
C GLY A 27 -5.18 -13.62 18.78
N ALA A 28 -6.00 -14.32 17.99
CA ALA A 28 -5.58 -14.93 16.73
C ALA A 28 -5.41 -13.89 15.62
N GLY A 29 -4.48 -14.16 14.70
CA GLY A 29 -4.31 -13.41 13.46
C GLY A 29 -3.17 -12.39 13.46
N PHE A 30 -3.12 -11.62 12.38
CA PHE A 30 -2.05 -10.66 12.09
C PHE A 30 -2.63 -9.25 11.96
N HIS A 31 -1.75 -8.26 12.09
CA HIS A 31 -2.00 -6.90 11.67
C HIS A 31 -0.89 -6.48 10.69
N ARG A 32 -1.17 -5.45 9.92
CA ARG A 32 -0.20 -4.89 8.99
C ARG A 32 0.51 -3.71 9.63
N ALA A 33 1.81 -3.62 9.37
CA ALA A 33 2.64 -2.47 9.65
C ALA A 33 3.31 -2.07 8.34
N ILE A 34 3.18 -0.80 7.96
CA ILE A 34 3.72 -0.26 6.72
C ILE A 34 4.89 0.65 7.05
N TYR A 35 6.00 0.45 6.36
CA TYR A 35 7.23 1.22 6.52
C TYR A 35 7.57 1.91 5.20
N ASP A 36 8.09 3.13 5.28
CA ASP A 36 8.64 3.82 4.10
C ASP A 36 10.02 3.27 3.71
N HIS A 37 10.62 3.87 2.68
CA HIS A 37 11.94 3.51 2.17
C HIS A 37 13.09 3.79 3.16
N ALA A 38 12.87 4.64 4.17
CA ALA A 38 13.83 4.89 5.24
C ALA A 38 13.66 3.91 6.42
N GLY A 39 12.67 3.00 6.35
CA GLY A 39 12.35 2.08 7.42
C GLY A 39 11.52 2.70 8.55
N GLN A 40 10.99 3.91 8.37
CA GLN A 40 10.11 4.54 9.34
C GLN A 40 8.69 3.96 9.22
N GLN A 41 8.09 3.59 10.36
CA GLN A 41 6.72 3.09 10.37
C GLN A 41 5.74 4.25 10.12
N VAL A 42 4.99 4.16 9.01
CA VAL A 42 3.99 5.18 8.61
C VAL A 42 2.56 4.74 8.93
N LEU A 43 2.28 3.43 8.96
CA LEU A 43 1.00 2.89 9.38
C LEU A 43 1.18 1.69 10.31
N ASN A 44 0.31 1.59 11.31
CA ASN A 44 0.25 0.48 12.24
C ASN A 44 -1.20 0.04 12.46
N ARG A 45 -1.48 -1.26 12.31
CA ARG A 45 -2.82 -1.82 12.53
C ARG A 45 -3.92 -1.13 11.70
N ALA A 46 -3.54 -0.52 10.58
CA ALA A 46 -4.47 0.09 9.66
C ALA A 46 -5.35 -0.98 9.00
N GLY A 47 -6.64 -0.67 8.83
CA GLY A 47 -7.53 -1.43 7.97
C GLY A 47 -7.35 -1.04 6.51
N TYR A 48 -8.02 -1.78 5.61
CA TYR A 48 -7.95 -1.53 4.17
C TYR A 48 -8.27 -0.08 3.78
N GLU A 49 -9.35 0.49 4.31
CA GLU A 49 -9.77 1.87 4.00
C GLU A 49 -8.73 2.90 4.43
N ALA A 50 -8.14 2.73 5.62
CA ALA A 50 -7.10 3.63 6.12
C ALA A 50 -5.81 3.53 5.29
N GLU A 51 -5.43 2.33 4.84
CA GLU A 51 -4.31 2.16 3.91
C GLU A 51 -4.59 2.82 2.55
N LEU A 52 -5.82 2.71 2.04
CA LEU A 52 -6.22 3.32 0.78
C LEU A 52 -6.27 4.85 0.87
N GLN A 53 -6.81 5.40 1.97
CA GLN A 53 -6.84 6.84 2.22
C GLN A 53 -5.43 7.41 2.31
N PHE A 54 -4.51 6.72 2.99
CA PHE A 54 -3.10 7.11 3.02
C PHE A 54 -2.51 7.18 1.61
N CYS A 55 -2.77 6.18 0.76
CA CYS A 55 -2.33 6.20 -0.63
C CYS A 55 -2.92 7.38 -1.42
N ALA A 56 -4.17 7.76 -1.15
CA ALA A 56 -4.80 8.92 -1.79
C ALA A 56 -4.17 10.24 -1.32
N ASP A 57 -4.05 10.43 0.00
CA ASP A 57 -3.56 11.66 0.62
C ASP A 57 -2.10 11.95 0.26
N HIS A 58 -1.29 10.90 0.07
CA HIS A 58 0.11 11.00 -0.34
C HIS A 58 0.30 10.97 -1.87
N GLY A 59 -0.77 10.99 -2.67
CA GLY A 59 -0.69 11.01 -4.13
C GLY A 59 -0.08 9.75 -4.74
N LEU A 60 -0.20 8.61 -4.06
CA LEU A 60 0.41 7.33 -4.45
C LEU A 60 -0.48 6.50 -5.39
N LEU A 61 -1.76 6.87 -5.51
CA LEU A 61 -2.69 6.28 -6.47
C LEU A 61 -2.39 6.78 -7.88
N GLN A 62 -2.53 5.91 -8.88
CA GLN A 62 -2.49 6.32 -10.27
C GLN A 62 -3.78 7.03 -10.65
N SER A 63 -3.66 8.21 -11.27
CA SER A 63 -4.73 8.77 -12.10
C SER A 63 -4.89 7.90 -13.34
N GLU A 64 -6.12 7.70 -13.83
CA GLU A 64 -6.45 6.82 -14.97
C GLU A 64 -5.83 7.22 -16.33
N SER A 65 -4.88 8.15 -16.35
CA SER A 65 -4.25 8.68 -17.57
C SER A 65 -2.83 8.14 -17.76
N GLN A 66 -2.66 6.83 -17.77
CA GLN A 66 -1.41 6.24 -18.28
C GLN A 66 -1.67 4.87 -18.93
N VAL A 67 -2.58 4.86 -19.90
CA VAL A 67 -2.50 3.90 -21.00
C VAL A 67 -1.42 4.44 -21.93
N PRO A 68 -0.27 3.76 -22.12
CA PRO A 68 0.61 4.15 -23.20
C PRO A 68 -0.18 3.93 -24.49
N LEU A 69 -0.54 5.01 -25.19
CA LEU A 69 -0.91 4.91 -26.59
C LEU A 69 0.29 4.31 -27.31
N GLN A 70 0.27 2.99 -27.48
CA GLN A 70 1.17 2.31 -28.40
C GLN A 70 0.80 2.85 -29.79
N THR A 71 1.64 3.73 -30.30
CA THR A 71 1.61 4.14 -31.70
C THR A 71 1.98 2.92 -32.53
N ALA A 72 1.06 2.48 -33.38
CA ALA A 72 1.30 1.54 -34.47
C ALA A 72 0.66 2.11 -35.73
#